data_AF-A0A7C2PGL5-F1
#
_entry.id   AF-A0A7C2PGL5-F1
#
_cell.length_a   1.000
_cell.length_b   1.000
_cell.length_c   1.000
_cell.angle_alpha   90.00
_cell.angle_beta   90.00
_cell.angle_gamma   90.00
#
_symmetry.space_group_name_H-M   'P 1'
#
loop_
_entity.id
_entity.type
_entity.pdbx_description
1 polymer ?
#
loop_
_entity_poly.entity_id
_entity_poly.type
_entity_poly.pdbx_seq_one_letter_code
_entity_poly.pdbx_strand_id
1 'polypeptide(L)' 'MLAVTEVCSSNDTAQRLAGKILLQVEQHGEAWYIHPTLCHRIYLRDGQAAYDTMRYLSLGISDTDLSKLPYSSAMTFK' A
#
# COMPACT_ATOMS: atom_id res chain seq x y z
N MET A 1 15.13 -20.34 8.02
CA MET A 1 14.57 -19.01 7.70
C MET A 1 13.71 -19.20 6.45
N LEU A 2 12.43 -19.52 6.65
CA LEU A 2 11.54 -20.03 5.60
C LEU A 2 11.01 -18.88 4.72
N ALA A 3 10.92 -19.16 3.42
CA ALA A 3 10.69 -18.24 2.33
C ALA A 3 9.35 -17.50 2.42
N VAL A 4 9.41 -16.18 2.52
CA VAL A 4 8.24 -15.29 2.40
C VAL A 4 8.20 -14.59 1.03
N THR A 5 9.14 -14.93 0.13
CA THR A 5 9.36 -14.29 -1.17
C THR A 5 8.71 -15.02 -2.36
N GLU A 6 8.08 -16.18 -2.16
CA GLU A 6 7.62 -17.03 -3.27
C GLU A 6 6.28 -16.59 -3.89
N VAL A 7 5.41 -15.92 -3.11
CA VAL A 7 4.07 -15.52 -3.59
C VAL A 7 4.16 -14.46 -4.68
N CYS A 8 5.09 -13.49 -4.55
CA CYS A 8 5.26 -12.47 -5.58
C CYS A 8 5.96 -12.98 -6.84
N SER A 9 6.83 -13.99 -6.77
CA SER A 9 7.66 -14.38 -7.94
C SER A 9 6.88 -15.20 -8.97
N SER A 10 5.91 -16.01 -8.52
CA SER A 10 5.21 -17.00 -9.36
C SER A 10 3.80 -16.60 -9.79
N ASN A 11 3.25 -15.51 -9.25
CA ASN A 11 1.86 -15.12 -9.46
C ASN A 11 1.74 -13.73 -10.14
N ASP A 12 1.51 -13.75 -11.45
CA ASP A 12 1.34 -12.55 -12.29
C ASP A 12 0.22 -11.61 -11.79
N THR A 13 -0.89 -12.20 -11.30
CA THR A 13 -2.00 -11.41 -10.76
C THR A 13 -1.60 -10.72 -9.47
N ALA A 14 -0.88 -11.41 -8.59
CA ALA A 14 -0.39 -10.84 -7.35
C ALA A 14 0.62 -9.72 -7.59
N GLN A 15 1.51 -9.86 -8.58
CA GLN A 15 2.42 -8.80 -9.01
C GLN A 15 1.68 -7.58 -9.57
N ARG A 16 0.66 -7.80 -10.41
CA ARG A 16 -0.13 -6.71 -11.00
C ARG A 16 -0.92 -5.91 -9.96
N LEU A 17 -1.32 -6.56 -8.87
CA LEU A 17 -2.11 -5.97 -7.79
C LEU A 17 -1.26 -5.51 -6.60
N ALA A 18 0.05 -5.77 -6.62
CA ALA A 18 0.99 -5.34 -5.61
C ALA A 18 0.92 -3.82 -5.37
N GLY A 19 0.84 -3.42 -4.09
CA GLY A 19 0.74 -2.02 -3.68
C GLY A 19 -0.64 -1.38 -3.87
N LYS A 20 -1.65 -2.13 -4.32
CA LYS A 20 -3.01 -1.61 -4.52
C LYS A 20 -3.92 -1.94 -3.33
N ILE A 21 -4.92 -1.08 -3.14
CA ILE A 21 -6.08 -1.36 -2.28
C ILE A 21 -7.17 -1.97 -3.16
N LEU A 22 -7.63 -3.16 -2.79
CA LEU A 22 -8.67 -3.90 -3.48
C LEU A 22 -9.94 -3.87 -2.63
N LEU A 23 -11.08 -3.70 -3.29
CA LEU A 23 -12.40 -3.79 -2.67
C LEU A 23 -13.09 -5.06 -3.15
N GLN A 24 -13.43 -5.96 -2.23
CA GLN A 24 -14.18 -7.18 -2.53
C GLN A 24 -15.67 -6.93 -2.30
N VAL A 25 -16.36 -6.54 -3.36
CA VAL A 25 -17.78 -6.14 -3.32
C VAL A 25 -18.75 -7.33 -3.24
N GLU A 26 -18.33 -8.54 -3.63
CA GLU A 26 -19.21 -9.71 -3.70
C GLU A 26 -19.52 -10.34 -2.34
N GLN A 27 -18.77 -9.98 -1.29
CA GLN A 27 -19.03 -10.44 0.08
C GLN A 27 -19.50 -9.28 0.96
N HIS A 28 -18.75 -8.90 2.00
CA HIS A 28 -19.14 -7.88 2.96
C HIS A 28 -18.63 -6.48 2.63
N GLY A 29 -18.19 -6.24 1.38
CA GLY A 29 -17.54 -4.97 1.02
C GLY A 29 -16.16 -4.82 1.67
N GLU A 30 -15.43 -5.93 1.82
CA GLU A 30 -14.14 -5.97 2.51
C GLU A 30 -13.05 -5.26 1.71
N ALA A 31 -12.23 -4.47 2.40
CA ALA A 31 -11.08 -3.81 1.81
C ALA A 31 -9.78 -4.57 2.15
N TRP A 32 -8.88 -4.65 1.16
CA TRP A 32 -7.63 -5.40 1.26
C TRP A 32 -6.46 -4.59 0.70
N TYR A 33 -5.32 -4.59 1.38
CA TYR A 33 -4.07 -4.05 0.86
C TYR A 33 -3.12 -5.19 0.46
N ILE A 34 -2.52 -5.13 -0.72
CA ILE A 34 -1.54 -6.12 -1.18
C ILE A 34 -0.12 -5.60 -0.95
N HIS A 35 0.64 -6.27 -0.07
CA HIS A 35 2.02 -5.88 0.22
C HIS A 35 2.92 -6.01 -1.01
N PRO A 36 3.70 -4.98 -1.40
CA PRO A 36 4.41 -4.96 -2.68
C PRO A 36 5.55 -5.99 -2.80
N THR A 37 6.21 -6.33 -1.69
CA THR A 37 7.37 -7.24 -1.68
C THR A 37 7.01 -8.69 -1.35
N LEU A 38 5.88 -8.89 -0.66
CA LEU A 38 5.46 -10.19 -0.13
C LEU A 38 4.17 -10.70 -0.79
N CYS A 39 3.41 -9.81 -1.45
CA CYS A 39 2.14 -10.09 -2.13
C CYS A 39 1.08 -10.70 -1.21
N HIS A 40 1.21 -10.45 0.09
CA HIS A 40 0.22 -10.84 1.08
C HIS A 40 -0.90 -9.80 1.12
N ARG A 41 -2.13 -10.30 1.19
CA ARG A 41 -3.32 -9.49 1.44
C ARG A 41 -3.45 -9.19 2.94
N ILE A 42 -3.60 -7.92 3.26
CA ILE A 42 -3.82 -7.42 4.62
C ILE A 42 -5.24 -6.88 4.67
N TYR A 43 -6.03 -7.37 5.62
CA TYR A 43 -7.42 -6.97 5.77
C TYR A 43 -7.52 -5.57 6.39
N LEU A 44 -8.24 -4.69 5.72
CA LEU A 44 -8.52 -3.32 6.16
C LEU A 44 -9.96 -3.24 6.65
N ARG A 45 -10.19 -3.77 7.85
CA ARG A 45 -11.54 -3.84 8.46
C ARG A 45 -12.21 -2.47 8.60
N ASP A 46 -11.43 -1.45 8.95
CA ASP A 46 -11.91 -0.11 9.24
C ASP A 46 -10.82 0.93 8.92
N GLY A 47 -11.15 2.22 9.02
CA GLY A 47 -10.22 3.30 8.74
C GLY A 47 -9.02 3.34 9.69
N GLN A 48 -9.19 2.91 10.94
CA GLN A 48 -8.10 2.85 11.92
C GLN A 48 -7.09 1.76 11.54
N ALA A 49 -7.56 0.56 11.24
CA ALA A 49 -6.73 -0.54 10.76
C ALA A 49 -5.99 -0.20 9.46
N ALA A 50 -6.66 0.53 8.54
CA ALA A 50 -6.03 1.04 7.33
C ALA A 50 -4.91 2.02 7.64
N TYR A 51 -5.16 3.01 8.50
CA TYR A 51 -4.16 3.98 8.93
C TYR A 51 -2.96 3.31 9.60
N ASP A 52 -3.20 2.42 10.56
CA ASP A 52 -2.14 1.72 11.29
C ASP A 52 -1.30 0.85 10.36
N THR A 53 -1.95 0.14 9.42
CA THR A 53 -1.28 -0.67 8.41
C THR A 53 -0.37 0.20 7.53
N MET A 54 -0.90 1.30 7.00
CA MET A 54 -0.11 2.22 6.16
C MET A 54 1.03 2.84 6.95
N ARG A 55 0.80 3.22 8.21
CA ARG A 55 1.81 3.83 9.06
C ARG A 55 2.95 2.87 9.41
N TYR A 56 2.64 1.60 9.63
CA TYR A 56 3.62 0.55 9.93
C TYR A 56 4.44 0.15 8.71
N LEU A 57 3.78 0.05 7.54
CA LEU A 57 4.42 -0.37 6.29
C LEU A 57 5.14 0.79 5.56
N SER A 58 4.91 2.03 5.99
CA SER A 58 5.61 3.19 5.44
C SER A 58 7.11 3.15 5.79
N LEU A 59 7.95 3.35 4.77
CA LEU A 59 9.41 3.48 4.96
C LEU A 59 9.81 4.76 5.71
N GLY A 60 8.90 5.72 5.82
CA GLY A 60 9.18 7.07 6.31
C GLY A 60 9.95 7.91 5.28
N ILE A 61 10.16 9.19 5.61
CA ILE A 61 11.02 10.10 4.84
C ILE A 61 11.79 10.97 5.84
N SER A 62 13.07 11.23 5.56
CA SER A 62 13.88 12.15 6.36
C SER A 62 13.56 13.60 6.00
N ASP A 63 13.77 14.55 6.92
CA ASP A 63 13.59 15.99 6.62
C ASP A 63 14.47 16.44 5.44
N THR A 64 15.67 15.87 5.33
CA THR A 64 16.60 16.12 4.22
C THR A 64 16.01 15.70 2.88
N ASP A 65 15.37 14.52 2.81
CA ASP A 65 14.75 14.05 1.57
C ASP A 65 13.43 14.74 1.29
N LEU A 66 12.67 15.11 2.33
CA LEU A 66 11.46 15.90 2.23
C LEU A 66 11.73 17.26 1.57
N SER A 67 12.86 17.90 1.91
CA SER A 67 13.26 19.20 1.36
C SER A 67 13.56 19.18 -0.15
N LYS A 68 13.80 18.00 -0.73
CA LYS A 68 14.06 17.83 -2.17
C LYS A 68 12.78 17.74 -3.00
N LEU A 69 11.62 17.56 -2.37
CA LEU A 69 10.36 17.46 -3.09
C LEU A 69 10.01 18.84 -3.69
N PRO A 70 9.65 18.90 -4.99
CA PRO A 70 9.26 20.15 -5.60
C PRO A 70 7.93 20.63 -5.03
N TYR A 71 7.89 21.87 -4.53
CA TYR A 71 6.63 22.51 -4.20
C TYR A 71 5.92 22.89 -5.51
N SER A 72 4.74 22.32 -5.77
CA SER A 72 3.90 22.75 -6.87
C SER A 72 3.30 24.12 -6.54
N SER A 73 3.78 25.18 -7.17
CA SER A 73 3.27 26.55 -7.03
C SER A 73 1.98 26.81 -7.83
N ALA A 74 1.25 25.77 -8.23
CA ALA A 74 0.13 25.86 -9.18
C ALA A 74 -1.27 25.91 -8.54
N MET A 75 -1.40 26.20 -7.24
CA MET A 75 -2.70 26.57 -6.66
C MET A 75 -2.97 28.06 -6.81
N THR A 76 -3.20 28.50 -8.06
CA THR A 76 -4.04 29.67 -8.29
C THR A 76 -5.48 29.19 -8.26
N PHE A 77 -6.16 29.37 -7.13
CA PHE A 77 -7.62 29.28 -7.10
C PHE A 77 -8.16 30.41 -7.99
N LYS A 78 -8.77 30.03 -9.12
CA LYS A 78 -9.62 30.94 -9.88
C LYS A 78 -10.99 31.03 -9.24
#